data_AF-A0A6N7XNC4-F1
#
_entry.id   AF-A0A6N7XNC4-F1
#
_cell.length_a   1.000
_cell.length_b   1.000
_cell.length_c   1.000
_cell.angle_alpha   90.00
_cell.angle_beta   90.00
_cell.angle_gamma   90.00
#
_symmetry.space_group_name_H-M   'P 1'
#
loop_
_entity.id
_entity.type
_entity.pdbx_description
1 polymer ?
#
loop_
_entity_poly.entity_id
_entity_poly.type
_entity_poly.pdbx_seq_one_letter_code
_entity_poly.pdbx_strand_id
1 'polypeptide(L)'
;MSGDRHEQGEKGEVPEGFSLSLALADVVPVALFASSAFVAAGSIASPAWALGAILVTAGGVGKVAWKFLMALAHKNVPALSRQMRYVMPVGFALMVVGATLDAAGTLDLLSSLGRMPSLALVVAWLGCMLLMVRFARRRDQLDARANWAEQGVNAVGQLTLFVALLLA
;
A
#
# COMPACT_ATOMS: atom_id res chain seq x y z
N MET A 1 32.35 -25.72 24.42
CA MET A 1 31.66 -24.41 24.50
C MET A 1 31.54 -23.79 23.10
N SER A 2 30.77 -24.40 22.19
CA SER A 2 30.60 -23.90 20.82
C SER A 2 29.16 -24.14 20.35
N GLY A 3 28.19 -23.61 21.10
CA GLY A 3 26.76 -23.74 20.83
C GLY A 3 25.99 -22.44 20.59
N ASP A 4 26.55 -21.27 20.91
CA ASP A 4 25.75 -20.02 21.02
C ASP A 4 25.96 -19.01 19.87
N ARG A 5 26.43 -19.44 18.69
CA ARG A 5 26.67 -18.52 17.56
C ARG A 5 25.57 -18.47 16.49
N HIS A 6 24.48 -19.22 16.65
CA HIS A 6 23.39 -19.21 15.66
C HIS A 6 22.10 -18.53 16.13
N GLU A 7 22.01 -18.06 17.37
CA GLU A 7 20.79 -17.38 17.90
C GLU A 7 20.95 -15.86 18.13
N GLN A 8 22.06 -15.26 17.71
CA GLN A 8 22.33 -13.84 17.98
C GLN A 8 22.16 -12.91 16.76
N GLY A 9 21.66 -13.40 15.62
CA GLY A 9 21.52 -12.63 14.38
C GLY A 9 20.18 -11.92 14.15
N GLU A 10 19.18 -12.08 15.03
CA GLU A 10 17.80 -11.54 14.81
C GLU A 10 17.40 -10.40 15.77
N LYS A 11 18.35 -9.86 16.55
CA LYS A 11 18.04 -8.85 17.58
C LYS A 11 18.22 -7.42 17.07
N GLY A 12 17.13 -6.85 16.57
CA GLY A 12 16.78 -5.45 16.84
C GLY A 12 17.63 -4.34 16.22
N GLU A 13 18.65 -4.64 15.41
CA GLU A 13 19.40 -3.59 14.71
C GLU A 13 18.54 -2.97 13.61
N VAL A 14 18.42 -1.64 13.67
CA VAL A 14 17.70 -0.85 12.66
C VAL A 14 18.56 -0.82 11.39
N PRO A 15 18.02 -1.23 10.22
CA PRO A 15 18.77 -1.16 8.97
C PRO A 15 19.25 0.27 8.68
N GLU A 16 20.49 0.42 8.24
CA GLU A 16 21.04 1.72 7.89
C GLU A 16 20.21 2.41 6.81
N GLY A 17 19.92 3.70 7.00
CA GLY A 17 19.20 4.52 6.02
C GLY A 17 17.68 4.60 6.20
N PHE A 18 17.08 3.92 7.19
CA PHE A 18 15.69 4.19 7.57
C PHE A 18 15.57 5.53 8.29
N SER A 19 15.03 6.53 7.59
CA SER A 19 14.87 7.90 8.08
C SER A 19 13.40 8.24 8.36
N LEU A 20 13.19 9.28 9.18
CA LEU A 20 11.89 9.91 9.36
C LEU A 20 11.27 10.35 8.02
N SER A 21 12.08 10.85 7.09
CA SER A 21 11.62 11.26 5.76
C SER A 21 11.07 10.08 4.94
N LEU A 22 11.67 8.90 5.05
CA LEU A 22 11.17 7.69 4.40
C LEU A 22 9.84 7.23 5.01
N ALA A 23 9.66 7.36 6.32
CA ALA A 23 8.38 7.06 6.99
C ALA A 23 7.27 8.04 6.56
N LEU A 24 7.59 9.33 6.45
CA LEU A 24 6.67 10.35 5.97
C LEU A 24 6.30 10.16 4.49
N ALA A 25 7.24 9.70 3.66
CA ALA A 25 6.98 9.41 2.26
C ALA A 25 5.91 8.33 2.08
N ASP A 26 5.81 7.34 2.99
CA ASP A 26 4.76 6.31 2.96
C ASP A 26 3.36 6.84 3.33
N VAL A 27 3.25 7.98 4.04
CA VAL A 27 1.96 8.57 4.40
C VAL A 27 1.19 8.97 3.16
N VAL A 28 1.89 9.52 2.16
CA VAL A 28 1.30 10.04 0.92
C VAL A 28 0.50 8.97 0.16
N PRO A 29 1.08 7.81 -0.23
CA PRO A 29 0.32 6.78 -0.93
C PRO A 29 -0.81 6.19 -0.06
N VAL A 30 -0.63 6.11 1.27
CA VAL A 30 -1.69 5.60 2.17
C VAL A 30 -2.89 6.54 2.19
N ALA A 31 -2.66 7.85 2.30
CA ALA A 31 -3.73 8.85 2.26
C ALA A 31 -4.43 8.86 0.89
N LEU A 32 -3.66 8.85 -0.20
CA LEU A 32 -4.20 8.83 -1.56
C LEU A 32 -5.03 7.56 -1.85
N PHE A 33 -4.57 6.40 -1.36
CA PHE A 33 -5.35 5.17 -1.45
C PHE A 33 -6.67 5.28 -0.69
N ALA A 34 -6.64 5.77 0.56
CA ALA A 34 -7.84 5.92 1.38
C ALA A 34 -8.85 6.88 0.72
N SER A 35 -8.37 7.99 0.16
CA SER A 35 -9.19 8.93 -0.61
C SER A 35 -9.76 8.29 -1.87
N SER A 36 -8.96 7.52 -2.62
CA SER A 36 -9.41 6.79 -3.80
C SER A 36 -10.51 5.79 -3.46
N ALA A 37 -10.33 5.02 -2.39
CA ALA A 37 -11.32 4.05 -1.93
C ALA A 37 -12.63 4.72 -1.49
N PHE A 38 -12.54 5.90 -0.87
CA PHE A 38 -13.70 6.71 -0.50
C PHE A 38 -14.45 7.25 -1.72
N VAL A 39 -13.74 7.79 -2.72
CA VAL A 39 -14.36 8.27 -3.97
C VAL A 39 -15.05 7.11 -4.70
N ALA A 40 -14.37 5.97 -4.84
CA ALA A 40 -14.94 4.78 -5.47
C ALA A 40 -16.16 4.21 -4.73
N ALA A 41 -16.25 4.41 -3.40
CA ALA A 41 -17.44 4.02 -2.62
C ALA A 41 -18.70 4.83 -2.97
N GLY A 42 -18.55 5.97 -3.66
CA GLY A 42 -19.68 6.71 -4.24
C GLY A 42 -20.40 5.94 -5.35
N SER A 43 -19.70 5.00 -6.00
CA SER A 43 -20.27 4.10 -7.01
C SER A 43 -20.46 2.68 -6.48
N ILE A 44 -19.55 2.18 -5.65
CA ILE A 44 -19.56 0.80 -5.14
C ILE A 44 -20.17 0.76 -3.74
N ALA A 45 -21.47 0.47 -3.66
CA ALA A 45 -22.26 0.45 -2.44
C ALA A 45 -22.23 -0.93 -1.74
N SER A 46 -21.04 -1.36 -1.31
CA SER A 46 -20.85 -2.69 -0.69
C SER A 46 -20.17 -2.60 0.70
N PRO A 47 -20.76 -3.20 1.76
CA PRO A 47 -20.11 -3.29 3.07
C PRO A 47 -18.76 -4.03 3.02
N ALA A 48 -18.64 -5.03 2.16
CA ALA A 48 -17.38 -5.74 1.94
C ALA A 48 -16.31 -4.83 1.33
N TRP A 49 -16.69 -3.97 0.38
CA TRP A 49 -15.77 -2.95 -0.16
C TRP A 49 -15.26 -2.03 0.95
N ALA A 50 -16.17 -1.48 1.76
CA ALA A 50 -15.83 -0.59 2.86
C ALA A 50 -14.91 -1.25 3.89
N LEU A 51 -15.24 -2.47 4.33
CA LEU A 51 -14.39 -3.23 5.26
C LEU A 51 -13.01 -3.52 4.66
N GLY A 52 -12.96 -3.89 3.38
CA GLY A 52 -11.69 -4.13 2.68
C GLY A 52 -10.83 -2.87 2.64
N ALA A 53 -11.41 -1.73 2.27
CA ALA A 53 -10.74 -0.43 2.23
C ALA A 53 -10.20 -0.01 3.60
N ILE A 54 -10.98 -0.24 4.67
CA ILE A 54 -10.55 0.02 6.05
C ILE A 54 -9.34 -0.86 6.40
N LEU A 55 -9.37 -2.15 6.09
CA LEU A 55 -8.27 -3.06 6.38
C LEU A 55 -6.98 -2.70 5.62
N VAL A 56 -7.08 -2.37 4.32
CA VAL A 56 -5.91 -1.94 3.54
C VAL A 56 -5.33 -0.64 4.11
N THR A 57 -6.20 0.32 4.44
CA THR A 57 -5.77 1.62 5.01
C THR A 57 -5.12 1.43 6.38
N ALA A 58 -5.72 0.65 7.27
CA ALA A 58 -5.17 0.32 8.57
C ALA A 58 -3.83 -0.41 8.45
N GLY A 59 -3.72 -1.33 7.48
CA GLY A 59 -2.45 -1.92 7.09
C GLY A 59 -1.44 -0.86 6.68
N GLY A 60 -1.80 0.08 5.80
CA GLY A 60 -0.94 1.18 5.35
C GLY A 60 -0.41 2.04 6.50
N VAL A 61 -1.31 2.48 7.38
CA VAL A 61 -0.98 3.24 8.59
C VAL A 61 -0.07 2.43 9.51
N GLY A 62 -0.30 1.13 9.65
CA GLY A 62 0.59 0.23 10.38
C GLY A 62 2.02 0.24 9.82
N LYS A 63 2.20 0.35 8.49
CA LYS A 63 3.53 0.33 7.83
C LYS A 63 4.28 1.58 8.20
N VAL A 64 3.58 2.69 8.05
CA VAL A 64 4.04 4.02 8.39
C VAL A 64 4.45 4.04 9.86
N ALA A 65 3.57 3.58 10.76
CA ALA A 65 3.85 3.53 12.20
C ALA A 65 5.06 2.66 12.54
N TRP A 66 5.22 1.49 11.92
CA TRP A 66 6.40 0.65 12.09
C TRP A 66 7.69 1.37 11.64
N LYS A 67 7.66 2.09 10.51
CA LYS A 67 8.80 2.92 10.06
C LYS A 67 9.09 4.07 11.02
N PHE A 68 8.07 4.71 11.58
CA PHE A 68 8.24 5.73 12.62
C PHE A 68 8.90 5.16 13.88
N LEU A 69 8.50 3.97 14.33
CA LEU A 69 9.13 3.31 15.48
C LEU A 69 10.61 3.00 15.23
N MET A 70 10.95 2.53 14.03
CA MET A 70 12.35 2.29 13.66
C MET A 70 13.14 3.60 13.59
N ALA A 71 12.57 4.67 13.02
CA ALA A 71 13.26 5.94 12.82
C ALA A 71 13.41 6.78 14.10
N LEU A 72 12.43 6.75 15.00
CA LEU A 72 12.40 7.60 16.21
C LEU A 72 12.81 6.87 17.48
N ALA A 73 12.35 5.62 17.63
CA ALA A 73 12.61 4.83 18.84
C ALA A 73 13.76 3.84 18.67
N HIS A 74 14.36 3.76 17.47
CA HIS A 74 15.36 2.76 17.10
C HIS A 74 14.96 1.32 17.45
N LYS A 75 13.66 1.03 17.40
CA LYS A 75 13.09 -0.28 17.74
C LYS A 75 12.52 -0.93 16.50
N ASN A 76 13.13 -2.03 16.08
CA ASN A 76 12.49 -2.94 15.15
C ASN A 76 11.53 -3.87 15.89
N VAL A 77 10.25 -3.83 15.55
CA VAL A 77 9.21 -4.72 16.09
C VAL A 77 8.70 -5.63 14.96
N PRO A 78 9.33 -6.80 14.73
CA PRO A 78 9.00 -7.67 13.59
C PRO A 78 7.58 -8.22 13.62
N ALA A 79 6.98 -8.33 14.81
CA ALA A 79 5.58 -8.76 14.95
C ALA A 79 4.62 -7.79 14.24
N LEU A 80 4.89 -6.48 14.32
CA LEU A 80 4.06 -5.45 13.70
C LEU A 80 4.14 -5.53 12.17
N SER A 81 5.36 -5.63 11.61
CA SER A 81 5.55 -5.75 10.16
C SER A 81 5.07 -7.10 9.60
N ARG A 82 5.14 -8.19 10.37
CA ARG A 82 4.67 -9.52 9.93
C ARG A 82 3.15 -9.58 9.79
N GLN A 83 2.39 -8.98 10.71
CA GLN A 83 0.91 -8.97 10.64
C GLN A 83 0.41 -8.27 9.38
N MET A 84 1.05 -7.16 9.04
CA MET A 84 0.72 -6.37 7.86
C MET A 84 0.82 -7.11 6.53
N ARG A 85 1.70 -8.11 6.45
CA ARG A 85 1.83 -8.99 5.27
C ARG A 85 0.53 -9.71 4.94
N TYR A 86 -0.35 -9.90 5.92
CA TYR A 86 -1.63 -10.57 5.75
C TYR A 86 -2.81 -9.59 5.71
N VAL A 87 -2.78 -8.53 6.54
CA VAL A 87 -3.90 -7.57 6.63
C VAL A 87 -4.18 -6.87 5.30
N MET A 88 -3.15 -6.38 4.60
CA MET A 88 -3.34 -5.69 3.32
C MET A 88 -3.88 -6.62 2.22
N PRO A 89 -3.31 -7.81 1.95
CA PRO A 89 -3.88 -8.72 0.95
C PRO A 89 -5.32 -9.16 1.26
N VAL A 90 -5.64 -9.41 2.54
CA VAL A 90 -7.01 -9.73 2.95
C VAL A 90 -7.94 -8.55 2.68
N GLY A 91 -7.52 -7.33 3.00
CA GLY A 91 -8.28 -6.12 2.68
C GLY A 91 -8.54 -5.97 1.18
N PHE A 92 -7.52 -6.13 0.34
CA PHE A 92 -7.68 -6.08 -1.11
C PHE A 92 -8.60 -7.18 -1.65
N ALA A 93 -8.47 -8.41 -1.14
CA ALA A 93 -9.36 -9.51 -1.53
C ALA A 93 -10.82 -9.18 -1.17
N LEU A 94 -11.05 -8.60 0.01
CA LEU A 94 -12.38 -8.19 0.44
C LEU A 94 -12.94 -7.03 -0.39
N MET A 95 -12.10 -6.09 -0.84
CA MET A 95 -12.50 -5.06 -1.80
C MET A 95 -12.92 -5.67 -3.14
N VAL A 96 -12.18 -6.64 -3.66
CA VAL A 96 -12.56 -7.35 -4.90
C VAL A 96 -13.90 -8.06 -4.73
N VAL A 97 -14.10 -8.78 -3.62
CA VAL A 97 -15.41 -9.39 -3.30
C VAL A 97 -16.49 -8.32 -3.25
N GLY A 98 -16.24 -7.20 -2.56
CA GLY A 98 -17.17 -6.08 -2.45
C GLY A 98 -17.58 -5.49 -3.80
N ALA A 99 -16.62 -5.29 -4.71
CA ALA A 99 -16.87 -4.83 -6.07
C ALA A 99 -17.71 -5.86 -6.87
N THR A 100 -17.47 -7.16 -6.69
CA THR A 100 -18.29 -8.18 -7.37
C THR A 100 -19.72 -8.29 -6.82
N LEU A 101 -19.92 -7.98 -5.52
CA LEU A 101 -21.24 -7.97 -4.90
C LEU A 101 -22.10 -6.78 -5.37
N ASP A 102 -21.47 -5.66 -5.72
CA ASP A 102 -22.12 -4.53 -6.39
C ASP A 102 -21.58 -4.36 -7.82
N ALA A 103 -21.88 -5.36 -8.65
CA ALA A 103 -21.42 -5.40 -10.04
C ALA A 103 -21.95 -4.22 -10.86
N ALA A 104 -23.16 -3.73 -10.59
CA ALA A 104 -23.75 -2.61 -11.33
C ALA A 104 -22.97 -1.31 -11.07
N GLY A 105 -22.78 -0.94 -9.80
CA GLY A 105 -22.00 0.24 -9.43
C GLY A 105 -20.54 0.14 -9.88
N THR A 106 -19.97 -1.06 -9.81
CA THR A 106 -18.61 -1.33 -10.29
C THR A 106 -18.49 -1.15 -11.81
N LEU A 107 -19.43 -1.68 -12.60
CA LEU A 107 -19.41 -1.54 -14.06
C LEU A 107 -19.61 -0.08 -14.48
N ASP A 108 -20.46 0.67 -13.76
CA ASP A 108 -20.66 2.09 -14.00
C ASP A 108 -19.36 2.87 -13.78
N LEU A 109 -18.70 2.67 -12.63
CA LEU A 109 -17.39 3.26 -12.34
C LEU A 109 -16.33 2.91 -13.38
N LEU A 110 -16.26 1.63 -13.79
CA LEU A 110 -15.32 1.19 -14.83
C LEU A 110 -15.61 1.85 -16.18
N SER A 111 -16.89 2.07 -16.51
CA SER A 111 -17.29 2.74 -17.75
C SER A 111 -16.86 4.21 -17.77
N SER A 112 -16.94 4.88 -16.62
CA SER A 112 -16.47 6.26 -16.43
C SER A 112 -14.94 6.34 -16.49
N LEU A 113 -14.25 5.44 -15.80
CA LEU A 113 -12.79 5.32 -15.85
C LEU A 113 -12.25 4.97 -17.24
N GLY A 114 -13.07 4.33 -18.09
CA GLY A 114 -12.73 3.98 -19.47
C GLY A 114 -12.73 5.16 -20.45
N ARG A 115 -13.14 6.36 -20.02
CA ARG A 115 -13.20 7.57 -20.87
C ARG A 115 -11.96 8.45 -20.66
N MET A 116 -11.60 9.23 -21.69
CA MET A 116 -10.54 10.24 -21.53
C MET A 116 -11.08 11.42 -20.69
N PRO A 117 -10.25 12.01 -19.80
CA PRO A 117 -8.83 11.74 -19.58
C PRO A 117 -8.51 10.58 -18.61
N SER A 118 -9.49 10.09 -17.86
CA SER A 118 -9.32 9.08 -16.79
C SER A 118 -8.63 7.81 -17.26
N LEU A 119 -8.94 7.33 -18.46
CA LEU A 119 -8.32 6.13 -19.04
C LEU A 119 -6.79 6.23 -19.10
N ALA A 120 -6.24 7.36 -19.53
CA ALA A 120 -4.80 7.55 -19.62
C ALA A 120 -4.13 7.45 -18.24
N LEU A 121 -4.78 7.98 -17.20
CA LEU A 121 -4.31 7.93 -15.83
C LEU A 121 -4.44 6.53 -15.23
N VAL A 122 -5.51 5.78 -15.55
CA VAL A 122 -5.65 4.37 -15.16
C VAL A 122 -4.55 3.52 -15.78
N VAL A 123 -4.21 3.74 -17.06
CA VAL A 123 -3.09 3.05 -17.71
C VAL A 123 -1.76 3.36 -17.03
N ALA A 124 -1.52 4.63 -16.67
CA ALA A 124 -0.34 5.02 -15.91
C ALA A 124 -0.29 4.35 -14.53
N TRP A 125 -1.42 4.29 -13.83
CA TRP A 125 -1.57 3.60 -12.55
C TRP A 125 -1.25 2.11 -12.67
N LEU A 126 -1.81 1.41 -13.68
CA LEU A 126 -1.51 0.01 -13.95
C LEU A 126 -0.01 -0.21 -14.19
N GLY A 127 0.64 0.67 -14.94
CA GLY A 127 2.09 0.66 -15.12
C GLY A 127 2.85 0.74 -13.79
N CYS A 128 2.44 1.64 -12.88
CA CYS A 128 3.02 1.75 -11.54
C CYS A 128 2.80 0.47 -10.72
N MET A 129 1.60 -0.13 -10.76
CA MET A 129 1.30 -1.37 -10.03
C MET A 129 2.15 -2.55 -10.53
N LEU A 130 2.38 -2.66 -11.85
CA LEU A 130 3.27 -3.68 -12.42
C LEU A 130 4.72 -3.50 -11.96
N LEU A 131 5.19 -2.25 -11.87
CA LEU A 131 6.52 -1.94 -11.31
C LEU A 131 6.59 -2.31 -9.82
N MET A 132 5.55 -2.03 -9.03
CA MET A 132 5.47 -2.42 -7.61
C MET A 132 5.54 -3.93 -7.43
N VAL A 133 4.83 -4.71 -8.25
CA VAL A 133 4.91 -6.18 -8.23
C VAL A 133 6.32 -6.66 -8.57
N ARG A 134 6.99 -6.01 -9.54
CA ARG A 134 8.38 -6.33 -9.88
C ARG A 134 9.34 -6.02 -8.73
N PHE A 135 9.17 -4.89 -8.04
CA PHE A 135 9.98 -4.54 -6.88
C PHE A 135 9.78 -5.54 -5.73
N ALA A 136 8.53 -5.86 -5.39
CA ALA A 136 8.21 -6.82 -4.33
C ALA A 136 8.82 -8.22 -4.54
N ARG A 137 9.11 -8.61 -5.79
CA ARG A 137 9.74 -9.90 -6.13
C ARG A 137 11.28 -9.85 -6.20
N ARG A 138 11.87 -8.67 -6.34
CA ARG A 138 13.28 -8.51 -6.75
C ARG A 138 14.12 -7.69 -5.77
N ARG A 139 13.49 -6.94 -4.86
CA ARG A 139 14.18 -6.00 -3.97
C ARG A 139 14.04 -6.40 -2.51
N ASP A 140 15.10 -6.14 -1.76
CA ASP A 140 15.11 -6.29 -0.32
C ASP A 140 14.38 -5.10 0.32
N GLN A 141 13.43 -5.39 1.20
CA GLN A 141 12.66 -4.36 1.91
C GLN A 141 13.46 -3.64 2.99
N LEU A 142 14.60 -4.21 3.39
CA LEU A 142 15.52 -3.63 4.36
C LEU A 142 16.54 -2.69 3.70
N ASP A 143 16.63 -2.64 2.36
CA ASP A 143 17.41 -1.62 1.64
C ASP A 143 16.62 -0.31 1.54
N ALA A 144 17.13 0.73 2.19
CA ALA A 144 16.52 2.06 2.18
C ALA A 144 16.38 2.65 0.77
N ARG A 145 17.33 2.41 -0.15
CA ARG A 145 17.25 2.94 -1.53
C ARG A 145 16.15 2.25 -2.32
N ALA A 146 16.05 0.93 -2.19
CA ALA A 146 14.95 0.16 -2.76
C ALA A 146 13.61 0.68 -2.25
N ASN A 147 13.50 0.93 -0.94
CA ASN A 147 12.28 1.44 -0.31
C ASN A 147 11.91 2.81 -0.86
N TRP A 148 12.84 3.77 -0.94
CA TRP A 148 12.58 5.08 -1.54
C TRP A 148 12.00 5.00 -2.96
N ALA A 149 12.55 4.13 -3.79
CA ALA A 149 12.03 3.93 -5.14
C ALA A 149 10.63 3.26 -5.14
N GLU A 150 10.38 2.29 -4.26
CA GLU A 150 9.05 1.69 -4.08
C GLU A 150 8.02 2.74 -3.66
N GLN A 151 8.35 3.60 -2.70
CA GLN A 151 7.42 4.61 -2.22
C GLN A 151 7.17 5.71 -3.23
N GLY A 152 8.20 6.12 -3.98
CA GLY A 152 8.05 7.06 -5.08
C GLY A 152 7.09 6.54 -6.15
N VAL A 153 7.27 5.29 -6.59
CA VAL A 153 6.38 4.66 -7.57
C VAL A 153 4.98 4.45 -7.01
N ASN A 154 4.85 4.07 -5.72
CA ASN A 154 3.56 3.93 -5.08
C ASN A 154 2.83 5.27 -4.99
N ALA A 155 3.51 6.35 -4.59
CA ALA A 155 2.92 7.69 -4.49
C ALA A 155 2.42 8.18 -5.85
N VAL A 156 3.22 8.03 -6.91
CA VAL A 156 2.80 8.36 -8.29
C VAL A 156 1.63 7.49 -8.73
N GLY A 157 1.67 6.19 -8.45
CA GLY A 157 0.56 5.27 -8.73
C GLY A 157 -0.72 5.71 -8.03
N GLN A 158 -0.71 5.87 -6.70
CA GLN A 158 -1.92 6.25 -5.96
C GLN A 158 -2.43 7.65 -6.35
N LEU A 159 -1.54 8.58 -6.69
CA LEU A 159 -1.94 9.90 -7.18
C LEU A 159 -2.65 9.80 -8.53
N THR A 160 -2.08 9.04 -9.48
CA THR A 160 -2.69 8.86 -10.80
C THR A 160 -4.04 8.17 -10.72
N LEU A 161 -4.20 7.15 -9.86
CA LEU A 161 -5.49 6.53 -9.60
C LEU A 161 -6.50 7.52 -9.00
N PHE A 162 -6.08 8.27 -7.98
CA PHE A 162 -6.96 9.23 -7.31
C PHE A 162 -7.46 10.29 -8.30
N VAL A 163 -6.57 10.87 -9.11
CA VAL A 163 -6.95 11.85 -10.12
C VAL A 163 -7.83 11.21 -11.21
N ALA A 164 -7.58 9.96 -11.60
CA ALA A 164 -8.44 9.25 -12.54
C ALA A 164 -9.87 9.12 -12.00
N LEU A 165 -10.02 8.81 -10.72
CA LEU A 165 -11.32 8.69 -10.06
C LEU A 165 -12.05 10.04 -9.93
N LEU A 166 -11.33 11.14 -9.74
CA LEU A 166 -11.94 12.48 -9.69
C LEU A 166 -12.39 12.99 -11.06
N LEU A 167 -11.82 12.46 -12.14
CA LEU A 167 -12.12 12.84 -13.52
C LEU A 167 -13.10 11.87 -14.21
N ALA A 168 -13.43 10.76 -13.56
CA ALA A 168 -14.40 9.76 -14.02
C ALA A 168 -15.83 10.23 -13.72
#